data_AF-A0A6A6IGB6-F1
#
_entry.id   AF-A0A6A6IGB6-F1
#
_cell.length_a   1.000
_cell.length_b   1.000
_cell.length_c   1.000
_cell.angle_alpha   90.00
_cell.angle_beta   90.00
_cell.angle_gamma   90.00
#
_symmetry.space_group_name_H-M   'P 1'
#
loop_
_entity.id
_entity.type
_entity.pdbx_description
1 polymer ?
#
loop_
_entity_poly.entity_id
_entity_poly.type
_entity_poly.pdbx_seq_one_letter_code
_entity_poly.pdbx_strand_id
1 'polypeptide(L)'
;MAGLEVVALQWLRSVSSLCSWDRIEQRREDHKKTEALAQSLKLFSLSDRRQDLKEDLEMAQTTMRGPMRAEKELRSKVAVFDEAASKFHQGVGRMRAVSSSDSALLTAQDLRLIGSSGLKQVSEAISTAKASHVAPGQTQATDREVLIESKPYTDSTKKEAERDIRDIATKLSRALAHWNVPHLIGYRLDAAGEAVDLVYDRPQPGCELIILAKIYAADTPTPSLNVRIRLCSQLAIAVLQAHRLDLVHKHIRPDNPLIAPKREGQDAITDASLYLAGWQNARIIHGTATARLGDSSVHKSLYQHPDRQLKEGQAKENYNIGHDIYSLGVCMLELLTWEVLFRPGKTLHDPPTLSHAYVHALENLDFHAGIEMSEEDDVSKAELYTKDALNVQETLVSVAKERVPQSAGDTMANLVRKCLLNTLTSAEVGNDLIEEFDSEIFDEFNKLLAVL
;
A
#
# COMPACT_ATOMS: atom_id res chain seq x y z
N MET A 1 -2.09 63.58 -1.89
CA MET A 1 -1.47 62.60 -0.98
C MET A 1 -2.54 61.78 -0.26
N ALA A 2 -3.27 60.90 -0.97
CA ALA A 2 -4.35 60.10 -0.36
C ALA A 2 -4.48 58.68 -0.95
N GLY A 3 -3.49 58.20 -1.72
CA GLY A 3 -3.52 56.86 -2.34
C GLY A 3 -2.59 55.84 -1.69
N LEU A 4 -1.54 56.28 -0.98
CA LEU A 4 -0.53 55.37 -0.41
C LEU A 4 -0.88 54.88 1.00
N GLU A 5 -1.67 55.63 1.77
CA GLU A 5 -2.09 55.20 3.12
C GLU A 5 -3.18 54.13 3.09
N VAL A 6 -4.02 54.09 2.04
CA VAL A 6 -5.06 53.07 1.89
C VAL A 6 -4.46 51.71 1.53
N VAL A 7 -3.41 51.68 0.70
CA VAL A 7 -2.71 50.43 0.34
C VAL A 7 -1.91 49.86 1.52
N ALA A 8 -1.30 50.72 2.36
CA ALA A 8 -0.60 50.27 3.56
C ALA A 8 -1.52 49.65 4.61
N LEU A 9 -2.73 50.19 4.80
CA LEU A 9 -3.72 49.65 5.73
C LEU A 9 -4.42 48.39 5.20
N GLN A 10 -4.49 48.20 3.88
CA GLN A 10 -5.03 46.99 3.26
C GLN A 10 -3.99 45.85 3.26
N TRP A 11 -2.69 46.16 3.15
CA TRP A 11 -1.61 45.18 3.31
C TRP A 11 -1.49 44.70 4.76
N LEU A 12 -1.65 45.59 5.74
CA LEU A 12 -1.67 45.23 7.18
C LEU A 12 -2.89 44.39 7.61
N ARG A 13 -3.98 44.39 6.82
CA ARG A 13 -5.14 43.51 7.06
C ARG A 13 -5.06 42.16 6.34
N SER A 14 -4.23 42.03 5.31
CA SER A 14 -3.96 40.74 4.65
C SER A 14 -2.90 39.89 5.35
N VAL A 15 -2.20 40.42 6.36
CA VAL A 15 -1.39 39.62 7.31
C VAL A 15 -2.28 39.14 8.47
N SER A 16 -3.49 38.68 8.16
CA SER A 16 -4.30 37.89 9.09
C SER A 16 -3.85 36.42 9.02
N SER A 17 -2.66 36.16 9.54
CA SER A 17 -2.33 34.86 10.11
C SER A 17 -1.64 35.07 11.45
N LEU A 18 -2.34 35.73 12.37
CA LEU A 18 -2.01 35.68 13.81
C LEU A 18 -1.77 34.22 14.26
N CYS A 19 -2.53 33.26 13.70
CA CYS A 19 -2.31 31.83 13.88
C CYS A 19 -0.97 31.25 13.38
N SER A 20 -0.25 31.93 12.47
CA SER A 20 1.06 31.49 11.95
C SER A 20 2.18 32.03 12.81
N TRP A 21 2.11 33.32 13.18
CA TRP A 21 3.07 33.94 14.07
C TRP A 21 3.00 33.37 15.48
N ASP A 22 1.80 33.12 16.02
CA ASP A 22 1.64 32.45 17.31
C ASP A 22 2.23 31.03 17.27
N ARG A 23 2.08 30.30 16.15
CA ARG A 23 2.70 28.97 15.99
C ARG A 23 4.23 29.04 15.90
N ILE A 24 4.77 30.08 15.26
CA ILE A 24 6.22 30.28 15.15
C ILE A 24 6.81 30.69 16.51
N GLU A 25 6.15 31.60 17.23
CA GLU A 25 6.55 32.03 18.57
C GLU A 25 6.47 30.86 19.57
N GLN A 26 5.40 30.05 19.48
CA GLN A 26 5.23 28.86 20.32
C GLN A 26 6.27 27.79 20.00
N ARG A 27 6.61 27.56 18.73
CA ARG A 27 7.73 26.69 18.32
C ARG A 27 9.07 27.18 18.83
N ARG A 28 9.29 28.50 18.83
CA ARG A 28 10.52 29.11 19.34
C ARG A 28 10.64 28.92 20.86
N GLU A 29 9.53 29.05 21.57
CA GLU A 29 9.49 28.85 23.02
C GLU A 29 9.61 27.37 23.42
N ASP A 30 9.03 26.45 22.63
CA ASP A 30 9.22 25.02 22.80
C ASP A 30 10.66 24.60 22.49
N HIS A 31 11.30 25.22 21.48
CA HIS A 31 12.71 24.96 21.18
C HIS A 31 13.64 25.39 22.33
N LYS A 32 13.40 26.57 22.92
CA LYS A 32 14.12 27.01 24.13
C LYS A 32 13.93 26.05 25.31
N LYS A 33 12.72 25.52 25.51
CA LYS A 33 12.45 24.52 26.56
C LYS A 33 13.20 23.21 26.29
N THR A 34 13.24 22.75 25.03
CA THR A 34 13.99 21.54 24.66
C THR A 34 15.50 21.72 24.81
N GLU A 35 16.03 22.91 24.54
CA GLU A 35 17.44 23.23 24.69
C GLU A 35 17.83 23.33 26.18
N ALA A 36 16.97 23.90 27.02
CA ALA A 36 17.15 23.89 28.48
C ALA A 36 17.09 22.47 29.07
N LEU A 37 16.20 21.61 28.56
CA LEU A 37 16.14 20.18 28.94
C LEU A 37 17.39 19.42 28.47
N ALA A 38 17.89 19.67 27.26
CA ALA A 38 19.11 19.07 26.74
C ALA A 38 20.36 19.52 27.52
N GLN A 39 20.41 20.80 27.92
CA GLN A 39 21.46 21.33 28.81
C GLN A 39 21.36 20.72 30.21
N SER A 40 20.15 20.58 30.77
CA SER A 40 19.92 19.86 32.03
C SER A 40 20.35 18.39 31.93
N LEU A 41 20.10 17.72 30.81
CA LEU A 41 20.54 16.33 30.56
C LEU A 41 22.07 16.22 30.47
N LYS A 42 22.74 17.19 29.85
CA LYS A 42 24.22 17.30 29.88
C LYS A 42 24.76 17.57 31.29
N LEU A 43 24.05 18.38 32.08
CA LEU A 43 24.40 18.71 33.47
C LEU A 43 24.26 17.51 34.42
N PHE A 44 23.46 16.50 34.05
CA PHE A 44 23.13 15.38 34.91
C PHE A 44 24.04 14.14 34.78
N SER A 45 25.04 14.17 33.88
CA SER A 45 26.08 13.11 33.71
C SER A 45 25.58 11.68 34.00
N LEU A 46 24.41 11.32 33.45
CA LEU A 46 23.64 10.13 33.85
C LEU A 46 24.38 8.81 33.56
N SER A 47 25.30 8.83 32.59
CA SER A 47 26.24 7.75 32.32
C SER A 47 27.18 7.51 33.50
N ASP A 48 27.79 8.59 33.99
CA ASP A 48 28.83 8.56 35.01
C ASP A 48 28.21 8.19 36.37
N ARG A 49 27.06 8.78 36.71
CA ARG A 49 26.33 8.46 37.93
C ARG A 49 25.78 7.03 37.98
N ARG A 50 25.45 6.43 36.83
CA ARG A 50 25.02 5.02 36.76
C ARG A 50 26.20 4.07 37.01
N GLN A 51 27.39 4.43 36.55
CA GLN A 51 28.61 3.68 36.78
C GLN A 51 29.03 3.79 38.26
N ASP A 52 29.01 5.00 38.82
CA ASP A 52 29.30 5.26 40.24
C ASP A 52 28.35 4.47 41.17
N LEU A 53 27.03 4.50 40.88
CA LEU A 53 26.05 3.74 41.67
C LEU A 53 26.23 2.22 41.57
N LYS A 54 26.80 1.73 40.47
CA LYS A 54 27.07 0.30 40.28
C LYS A 54 28.30 -0.14 41.08
N GLU A 55 29.33 0.70 41.12
CA GLU A 55 30.54 0.49 41.91
C GLU A 55 30.25 0.58 43.42
N ASP A 56 29.43 1.55 43.84
CA ASP A 56 28.94 1.65 45.22
C ASP A 56 28.08 0.44 45.64
N LEU A 57 27.31 -0.14 44.72
CA LEU A 57 26.48 -1.32 44.98
C LEU A 57 27.33 -2.58 45.18
N GLU A 58 28.38 -2.78 44.38
CA GLU A 58 29.33 -3.89 44.55
C GLU A 58 30.13 -3.75 45.86
N MET A 59 30.48 -2.52 46.26
CA MET A 59 31.17 -2.22 47.51
C MET A 59 30.26 -2.43 48.75
N ALA A 60 28.97 -2.10 48.63
CA ALA A 60 27.98 -2.30 49.69
C ALA A 60 27.61 -3.79 49.86
N GLN A 61 27.58 -4.56 48.78
CA GLN A 61 27.29 -6.01 48.79
C GLN A 61 28.39 -6.84 49.43
N THR A 62 29.65 -6.40 49.37
CA THR A 62 30.80 -7.07 49.99
C THR A 62 30.93 -6.80 51.50
N THR A 63 30.33 -5.72 52.00
CA THR A 63 30.62 -5.21 53.35
C THR A 63 29.59 -5.56 54.44
N MET A 64 28.35 -5.94 54.11
CA MET A 64 27.29 -6.06 55.15
C MET A 64 26.67 -7.45 55.32
N ARG A 65 27.08 -8.16 56.39
CA ARG A 65 26.33 -9.25 57.04
C ARG A 65 25.20 -8.67 57.93
N GLY A 66 24.16 -8.15 57.27
CA GLY A 66 22.74 -8.13 57.67
C GLY A 66 22.23 -7.17 58.77
N PRO A 67 20.89 -6.99 58.86
CA PRO A 67 19.95 -6.95 57.73
C PRO A 67 18.73 -6.02 57.93
N MET A 68 17.87 -5.93 56.91
CA MET A 68 16.53 -5.28 56.87
C MET A 68 16.44 -3.76 56.65
N ARG A 69 17.04 -2.88 57.46
CA ARG A 69 16.71 -1.43 57.32
C ARG A 69 17.33 -0.79 56.07
N ALA A 70 18.63 -1.03 55.85
CA ALA A 70 19.33 -0.57 54.67
C ALA A 70 18.83 -1.25 53.39
N GLU A 71 18.48 -2.55 53.45
CA GLU A 71 17.91 -3.27 52.31
C GLU A 71 16.51 -2.73 51.95
N LYS A 72 15.67 -2.42 52.95
CA LYS A 72 14.34 -1.84 52.74
C LYS A 72 14.42 -0.43 52.16
N GLU A 73 15.40 0.36 52.61
CA GLU A 73 15.66 1.71 52.08
C GLU A 73 16.25 1.66 50.67
N LEU A 74 17.10 0.68 50.37
CA LEU A 74 17.63 0.46 49.03
C LEU A 74 16.52 -0.01 48.08
N ARG A 75 15.67 -0.95 48.51
CA ARG A 75 14.51 -1.40 47.74
C ARG A 75 13.50 -0.28 47.50
N SER A 76 13.29 0.63 48.46
CA SER A 76 12.43 1.79 48.23
C SER A 76 13.04 2.77 47.24
N LYS A 77 14.36 3.02 47.30
CA LYS A 77 15.07 3.85 46.32
C LYS A 77 15.07 3.23 44.93
N VAL A 78 15.24 1.92 44.81
CA VAL A 78 15.11 1.18 43.55
C VAL A 78 13.68 1.26 43.01
N ALA A 79 12.66 1.10 43.85
CA ALA A 79 11.26 1.24 43.41
C ALA A 79 10.93 2.67 42.94
N VAL A 80 11.44 3.69 43.63
CA VAL A 80 11.32 5.10 43.20
C VAL A 80 12.06 5.34 41.89
N PHE A 81 13.23 4.73 41.71
CA PHE A 81 13.98 4.79 40.46
C PHE A 81 13.25 4.08 39.31
N ASP A 82 12.68 2.90 39.54
CA ASP A 82 11.88 2.17 38.55
C ASP A 82 10.62 2.95 38.16
N GLU A 83 9.97 3.61 39.13
CA GLU A 83 8.84 4.49 38.86
C GLU A 83 9.27 5.73 38.05
N ALA A 84 10.41 6.33 38.37
CA ALA A 84 10.98 7.44 37.61
C ALA A 84 11.39 7.02 36.20
N ALA A 85 11.98 5.83 36.03
CA ALA A 85 12.35 5.25 34.74
C ALA A 85 11.11 4.92 33.90
N SER A 86 10.05 4.41 34.53
CA SER A 86 8.76 4.17 33.88
C SER A 86 8.10 5.47 33.42
N LYS A 87 8.10 6.51 34.26
CA LYS A 87 7.63 7.86 33.91
C LYS A 87 8.47 8.49 32.80
N PHE A 88 9.80 8.28 32.81
CA PHE A 88 10.68 8.71 31.74
C PHE A 88 10.38 7.98 30.43
N HIS A 89 10.22 6.66 30.44
CA HIS A 89 9.83 5.89 29.26
C HIS A 89 8.46 6.30 28.74
N GLN A 90 7.47 6.58 29.60
CA GLN A 90 6.20 7.17 29.18
C GLN A 90 6.38 8.57 28.57
N GLY A 91 7.25 9.40 29.13
CA GLY A 91 7.60 10.71 28.60
C GLY A 91 8.26 10.63 27.22
N VAL A 92 9.20 9.70 27.04
CA VAL A 92 9.81 9.39 25.74
C VAL A 92 8.80 8.82 24.77
N GLY A 93 7.87 7.96 25.22
CA GLY A 93 6.77 7.44 24.40
C GLY A 93 5.81 8.54 23.93
N ARG A 94 5.50 9.51 24.80
CA ARG A 94 4.69 10.70 24.45
C ARG A 94 5.44 11.65 23.53
N MET A 95 6.74 11.90 23.76
CA MET A 95 7.58 12.67 22.83
C MET A 95 7.74 11.97 21.49
N ARG A 96 7.86 10.64 21.48
CA ARG A 96 7.87 9.84 20.26
C ARG A 96 6.51 9.92 19.57
N ALA A 97 5.39 9.91 20.29
CA ALA A 97 4.06 10.13 19.70
C ALA A 97 3.87 11.54 19.10
N VAL A 98 4.46 12.56 19.74
CA VAL A 98 4.48 13.95 19.24
C VAL A 98 5.46 14.13 18.07
N SER A 99 6.57 13.38 18.05
CA SER A 99 7.55 13.36 16.94
C SER A 99 7.11 12.47 15.77
N SER A 100 6.39 11.38 16.05
CA SER A 100 5.80 10.46 15.08
C SER A 100 4.55 11.01 14.42
N SER A 101 4.16 12.24 14.77
CA SER A 101 3.16 12.99 14.00
C SER A 101 3.59 13.17 12.53
N ASP A 102 4.88 12.96 12.22
CA ASP A 102 5.46 13.07 10.86
C ASP A 102 6.27 11.83 10.40
N SER A 103 6.23 10.71 11.11
CA SER A 103 7.08 9.58 10.74
C SER A 103 6.45 8.24 11.06
N ALA A 104 5.79 7.66 10.06
CA ALA A 104 5.43 6.24 10.01
C ALA A 104 6.67 5.31 9.97
N LEU A 105 7.90 5.84 10.16
CA LEU A 105 9.13 5.05 10.22
C LEU A 105 9.17 4.18 11.48
N LEU A 106 9.31 2.88 11.28
CA LEU A 106 9.51 1.88 12.31
C LEU A 106 11.01 1.64 12.49
N THR A 107 11.50 1.87 13.70
CA THR A 107 12.86 1.52 14.10
C THR A 107 12.92 0.08 14.60
N ALA A 108 14.12 -0.44 14.81
CA ALA A 108 14.33 -1.76 15.43
C ALA A 108 13.76 -1.87 16.86
N GLN A 109 13.48 -0.74 17.51
CA GLN A 109 12.79 -0.72 18.83
C GLN A 109 11.27 -0.80 18.68
N ASP A 110 10.73 -0.29 17.57
CA ASP A 110 9.29 -0.28 17.34
C ASP A 110 8.84 -1.63 16.79
N LEU A 111 9.60 -2.24 15.87
CA LEU A 111 9.26 -3.53 15.27
C LEU A 111 10.48 -4.42 15.07
N ARG A 112 10.42 -5.64 15.63
CA ARG A 112 11.45 -6.69 15.48
C ARG A 112 10.84 -7.98 14.96
N LEU A 113 11.39 -8.54 13.88
CA LEU A 113 10.95 -9.85 13.39
C LEU A 113 11.35 -10.97 14.37
N ILE A 114 10.44 -11.92 14.59
CA ILE A 114 10.59 -13.04 15.53
C ILE A 114 10.69 -14.35 14.76
N GLY A 115 11.61 -15.22 15.19
CA GLY A 115 11.76 -16.58 14.71
C GLY A 115 13.00 -16.79 13.83
N SER A 116 13.52 -18.02 13.84
CA SER A 116 14.61 -18.48 12.96
C SER A 116 14.13 -18.84 11.56
N SER A 117 12.83 -19.11 11.38
CA SER A 117 12.18 -19.20 10.07
C SER A 117 11.96 -17.79 9.55
N GLY A 118 12.77 -17.37 8.57
CA GLY A 118 12.72 -16.03 7.98
C GLY A 118 11.39 -15.67 7.31
N LEU A 119 11.42 -14.58 6.54
CA LEU A 119 10.28 -14.09 5.76
C LEU A 119 9.63 -15.22 4.94
N LYS A 120 8.35 -15.51 5.18
CA LYS A 120 7.56 -16.43 4.35
C LYS A 120 7.09 -15.68 3.11
N GLN A 121 7.71 -15.98 1.97
CA GLN A 121 7.41 -15.33 0.70
C GLN A 121 6.00 -15.66 0.21
N VAL A 122 5.25 -14.63 -0.18
CA VAL A 122 3.91 -14.73 -0.79
C VAL A 122 4.03 -14.47 -2.30
N SER A 123 4.78 -13.44 -2.69
CA SER A 123 5.17 -13.12 -4.07
C SER A 123 6.60 -12.53 -4.08
N GLU A 124 7.09 -12.08 -5.24
CA GLU A 124 8.42 -11.47 -5.37
C GLU A 124 8.66 -10.32 -4.37
N ALA A 125 7.68 -9.43 -4.22
CA ALA A 125 7.79 -8.24 -3.37
C ALA A 125 7.00 -8.34 -2.05
N ILE A 126 6.23 -9.41 -1.84
CA ILE A 126 5.33 -9.54 -0.68
C ILE A 126 5.75 -10.75 0.16
N SER A 127 5.94 -10.52 1.45
CA SER A 127 6.28 -11.56 2.41
C SER A 127 5.49 -11.41 3.72
N THR A 128 5.51 -12.46 4.53
CA THR A 128 4.80 -12.50 5.81
C THR A 128 5.74 -12.99 6.91
N ALA A 129 5.58 -12.47 8.11
CA ALA A 129 6.44 -12.82 9.23
C ALA A 129 5.73 -12.67 10.58
N LYS A 130 6.28 -13.27 11.63
CA LYS A 130 5.94 -12.89 13.00
C LYS A 130 6.82 -11.74 13.43
N ALA A 131 6.24 -10.76 14.12
CA ALA A 131 6.96 -9.59 14.60
C ALA A 131 6.50 -9.22 16.01
N SER A 132 7.46 -8.76 16.82
CA SER A 132 7.21 -8.10 18.10
C SER A 132 7.12 -6.62 17.81
N HIS A 133 5.97 -6.02 18.11
CA HIS A 133 5.67 -4.63 17.80
C HIS A 133 5.30 -3.87 19.08
N VAL A 134 5.97 -2.74 19.31
CA VAL A 134 5.66 -1.77 20.36
C VAL A 134 4.88 -0.62 19.73
N ALA A 135 3.57 -0.62 19.94
CA ALA A 135 2.71 0.43 19.39
C ALA A 135 3.05 1.81 19.99
N PRO A 136 2.78 2.91 19.26
CA PRO A 136 3.01 4.26 19.76
C PRO A 136 2.36 4.49 21.14
N GLY A 137 3.14 5.00 22.08
CA GLY A 137 2.68 5.26 23.46
C GLY A 137 2.58 4.03 24.36
N GLN A 138 2.90 2.83 23.86
CA GLN A 138 2.99 1.61 24.65
C GLN A 138 4.44 1.31 25.05
N THR A 139 4.61 0.63 26.17
CA THR A 139 5.94 0.15 26.65
C THR A 139 6.10 -1.35 26.51
N GLN A 140 5.01 -2.09 26.30
CA GLN A 140 5.02 -3.53 26.16
C GLN A 140 4.90 -3.92 24.69
N ALA A 141 5.80 -4.80 24.24
CA ALA A 141 5.73 -5.35 22.90
C ALA A 141 4.61 -6.40 22.81
N THR A 142 3.97 -6.44 21.63
CA THR A 142 2.94 -7.44 21.29
C THR A 142 3.39 -8.23 20.08
N ASP A 143 3.30 -9.54 20.18
CA ASP A 143 3.62 -10.42 19.06
C ASP A 143 2.42 -10.49 18.12
N ARG A 144 2.69 -10.34 16.82
CA ARG A 144 1.68 -10.31 15.76
C ARG A 144 2.23 -10.88 14.46
N GLU A 145 1.34 -11.27 13.57
CA GLU A 145 1.69 -11.59 12.18
C GLU A 145 1.62 -10.32 11.33
N VAL A 146 2.65 -10.08 10.53
CA VAL A 146 2.76 -8.91 9.66
C VAL A 146 2.87 -9.31 8.20
N LEU A 147 2.36 -8.45 7.34
CA LEU A 147 2.56 -8.47 5.89
C LEU A 147 3.59 -7.39 5.56
N ILE A 148 4.57 -7.72 4.71
CA ILE A 148 5.68 -6.84 4.37
C ILE A 148 5.75 -6.73 2.85
N GLU A 149 5.70 -5.49 2.36
CA GLU A 149 5.87 -5.15 0.94
C GLU A 149 7.19 -4.41 0.76
N SER A 150 8.12 -5.02 0.03
CA SER A 150 9.47 -4.49 -0.14
C SER A 150 9.63 -3.76 -1.47
N LYS A 151 10.22 -2.57 -1.43
CA LYS A 151 10.62 -1.79 -2.62
C LYS A 151 12.15 -1.74 -2.69
N PRO A 152 12.78 -2.52 -3.58
CA PRO A 152 14.22 -2.45 -3.77
C PRO A 152 14.62 -1.09 -4.34
N TYR A 153 15.82 -0.65 -4.00
CA TYR A 153 16.43 0.56 -4.56
C TYR A 153 17.93 0.34 -4.79
N THR A 154 18.50 1.20 -5.62
CA THR A 154 19.95 1.37 -5.78
C THR A 154 20.42 2.55 -4.94
N ASP A 155 21.73 2.69 -4.71
CA ASP A 155 22.29 3.86 -4.01
C ASP A 155 21.86 5.19 -4.63
N SER A 156 21.72 5.23 -5.96
CA SER A 156 21.26 6.43 -6.70
C SER A 156 19.78 6.74 -6.50
N THR A 157 18.93 5.74 -6.23
CA THR A 157 17.47 5.90 -6.12
C THR A 157 16.97 5.83 -4.68
N LYS A 158 17.82 5.47 -3.72
CA LYS A 158 17.49 5.31 -2.30
C LYS A 158 16.69 6.48 -1.71
N LYS A 159 17.19 7.71 -1.86
CA LYS A 159 16.53 8.92 -1.32
C LYS A 159 15.14 9.14 -1.91
N GLU A 160 14.97 8.86 -3.19
CA GLU A 160 13.66 8.95 -3.84
C GLU A 160 12.73 7.85 -3.34
N ALA A 161 13.21 6.60 -3.26
CA ALA A 161 12.42 5.47 -2.78
C ALA A 161 11.95 5.67 -1.33
N GLU A 162 12.82 6.15 -0.45
CA GLU A 162 12.48 6.47 0.96
C GLU A 162 11.46 7.60 1.06
N ARG A 163 11.60 8.65 0.25
CA ARG A 163 10.63 9.76 0.20
C ARG A 163 9.28 9.26 -0.31
N ASP A 164 9.26 8.53 -1.43
CA ASP A 164 8.04 7.97 -2.01
C ASP A 164 7.28 7.12 -0.98
N ILE A 165 7.99 6.20 -0.31
CA ILE A 165 7.37 5.28 0.65
C ILE A 165 6.89 6.03 1.90
N ARG A 166 7.63 7.03 2.38
CA ARG A 166 7.16 7.88 3.49
C ARG A 166 5.85 8.59 3.13
N ASP A 167 5.79 9.17 1.94
CA ASP A 167 4.64 9.92 1.47
C ASP A 167 3.41 8.99 1.28
N ILE A 168 3.62 7.79 0.72
CA ILE A 168 2.62 6.74 0.61
C ILE A 168 2.15 6.28 2.00
N ALA A 169 3.07 5.97 2.90
CA ALA A 169 2.78 5.52 4.26
C ALA A 169 1.96 6.56 5.04
N THR A 170 2.27 7.84 4.87
CA THR A 170 1.52 8.94 5.49
C THR A 170 0.05 8.93 5.06
N LYS A 171 -0.21 8.73 3.77
CA LYS A 171 -1.59 8.64 3.24
C LYS A 171 -2.26 7.33 3.66
N LEU A 172 -1.60 6.19 3.50
CA LEU A 172 -2.12 4.86 3.86
C LEU A 172 -2.38 4.67 5.35
N SER A 173 -1.71 5.41 6.23
CA SER A 173 -1.99 5.37 7.68
C SER A 173 -3.45 5.75 8.02
N ARG A 174 -4.13 6.44 7.11
CA ARG A 174 -5.53 6.86 7.22
C ARG A 174 -6.49 5.85 6.60
N ALA A 175 -5.99 4.77 6.00
CA ALA A 175 -6.83 3.72 5.41
C ALA A 175 -7.57 2.93 6.49
N LEU A 176 -8.84 2.69 6.22
CA LEU A 176 -9.74 1.85 6.99
C LEU A 176 -9.50 0.38 6.62
N ALA A 177 -9.11 -0.42 7.60
CA ALA A 177 -8.80 -1.84 7.40
C ALA A 177 -9.99 -2.67 6.88
N HIS A 178 -11.23 -2.27 7.20
CA HIS A 178 -12.44 -2.93 6.75
C HIS A 178 -12.79 -2.64 5.28
N TRP A 179 -12.04 -1.76 4.61
CA TRP A 179 -12.18 -1.41 3.19
C TRP A 179 -11.13 -2.14 2.34
N ASN A 180 -10.80 -3.38 2.71
CA ASN A 180 -9.99 -4.29 1.91
C ASN A 180 -8.57 -3.79 1.60
N VAL A 181 -8.05 -2.85 2.40
CA VAL A 181 -6.65 -2.41 2.40
C VAL A 181 -6.04 -2.86 3.74
N PRO A 182 -4.91 -3.60 3.75
CA PRO A 182 -4.25 -4.00 4.98
C PRO A 182 -3.93 -2.80 5.88
N HIS A 183 -4.09 -2.97 7.20
CA HIS A 183 -3.82 -1.87 8.14
C HIS A 183 -2.32 -1.60 8.23
N LEU A 184 -1.89 -0.41 7.82
CA LEU A 184 -0.50 -0.01 7.84
C LEU A 184 -0.02 0.23 9.28
N ILE A 185 1.03 -0.48 9.69
CA ILE A 185 1.75 -0.24 10.94
C ILE A 185 2.76 0.90 10.73
N GLY A 186 3.47 0.85 9.60
CA GLY A 186 4.46 1.86 9.23
C GLY A 186 5.37 1.37 8.11
N TYR A 187 6.50 2.03 7.90
CA TYR A 187 7.53 1.64 6.95
C TYR A 187 8.88 1.52 7.63
N ARG A 188 9.82 0.76 7.08
CA ARG A 188 11.18 0.64 7.61
C ARG A 188 12.20 0.46 6.50
N LEU A 189 13.46 0.66 6.82
CA LEU A 189 14.56 0.17 5.99
C LEU A 189 14.78 -1.30 6.31
N ASP A 190 14.99 -2.11 5.27
CA ASP A 190 15.30 -3.51 5.45
C ASP A 190 16.69 -3.67 6.11
N ALA A 191 16.97 -4.87 6.62
CA ALA A 191 18.21 -5.11 7.36
C ALA A 191 19.46 -5.05 6.47
N ALA A 192 19.34 -5.34 5.16
CA ALA A 192 20.46 -5.25 4.22
C ALA A 192 20.69 -3.81 3.75
N GLY A 193 19.70 -2.92 3.91
CA GLY A 193 19.76 -1.54 3.44
C GLY A 193 19.62 -1.42 1.93
N GLU A 194 18.99 -2.39 1.28
CA GLU A 194 18.76 -2.50 -0.17
C GLU A 194 17.29 -2.24 -0.55
N ALA A 195 16.39 -2.16 0.43
CA ALA A 195 14.96 -1.95 0.21
C ALA A 195 14.29 -1.11 1.31
N VAL A 196 13.18 -0.46 0.94
CA VAL A 196 12.25 0.12 1.92
C VAL A 196 11.01 -0.77 1.99
N ASP A 197 10.67 -1.19 3.19
CA ASP A 197 9.52 -2.04 3.48
C ASP A 197 8.32 -1.20 3.94
N LEU A 198 7.14 -1.42 3.38
CA LEU A 198 5.86 -1.10 4.03
C LEU A 198 5.45 -2.32 4.88
N VAL A 199 5.04 -2.07 6.12
CA VAL A 199 4.70 -3.11 7.10
C VAL A 199 3.25 -2.94 7.55
N TYR A 200 2.46 -3.98 7.38
CA TYR A 200 1.04 -4.02 7.70
C TYR A 200 0.74 -5.10 8.73
N ASP A 201 -0.37 -4.95 9.45
CA ASP A 201 -0.98 -6.10 10.13
C ASP A 201 -1.40 -7.11 9.07
N ARG A 202 -1.06 -8.40 9.29
CA ARG A 202 -1.48 -9.46 8.37
C ARG A 202 -3.01 -9.60 8.44
N PRO A 203 -3.73 -9.46 7.30
CA PRO A 203 -5.17 -9.72 7.29
C PRO A 203 -5.44 -11.21 7.53
N GLN A 204 -6.51 -11.52 8.26
CA GLN A 204 -6.90 -12.88 8.64
C GLN A 204 -5.73 -13.71 9.23
N PRO A 205 -5.15 -13.31 10.38
CA PRO A 205 -4.04 -14.03 11.01
C PRO A 205 -4.35 -15.53 11.20
N GLY A 206 -3.37 -16.40 10.94
CA GLY A 206 -3.56 -17.85 11.02
C GLY A 206 -4.30 -18.50 9.83
N CYS A 207 -4.94 -17.72 8.95
CA CYS A 207 -5.54 -18.24 7.72
C CYS A 207 -4.53 -18.28 6.56
N GLU A 208 -4.86 -19.08 5.55
CA GLU A 208 -4.18 -19.06 4.26
C GLU A 208 -4.34 -17.68 3.60
N LEU A 209 -3.26 -17.19 2.97
CA LEU A 209 -3.27 -15.92 2.22
C LEU A 209 -2.45 -16.13 0.95
N ILE A 210 -3.11 -16.05 -0.21
CA ILE A 210 -2.53 -16.37 -1.52
C ILE A 210 -2.85 -15.25 -2.50
N ILE A 211 -1.91 -14.90 -3.39
CA ILE A 211 -2.19 -13.96 -4.49
C ILE A 211 -3.18 -14.58 -5.49
N LEU A 212 -4.08 -13.78 -6.05
CA LEU A 212 -5.11 -14.24 -7.00
C LEU A 212 -4.51 -15.02 -8.19
N ALA A 213 -3.37 -14.58 -8.72
CA ALA A 213 -2.65 -15.27 -9.79
C ALA A 213 -2.31 -16.73 -9.47
N LYS A 214 -1.97 -17.04 -8.20
CA LYS A 214 -1.68 -18.41 -7.77
C LYS A 214 -2.95 -19.26 -7.63
N ILE A 215 -4.08 -18.66 -7.25
CA ILE A 215 -5.37 -19.36 -7.24
C ILE A 215 -5.76 -19.75 -8.66
N TYR A 216 -5.61 -18.82 -9.59
CA TYR A 216 -5.83 -19.06 -11.01
C TYR A 216 -4.92 -20.14 -11.60
N ALA A 217 -3.66 -20.21 -11.17
CA ALA A 217 -2.72 -21.23 -11.61
C ALA A 217 -2.97 -22.64 -11.00
N ALA A 218 -3.72 -22.72 -9.89
CA ALA A 218 -3.93 -23.97 -9.17
C ALA A 218 -5.08 -24.83 -9.72
N ASP A 219 -5.66 -24.47 -10.86
CA ASP A 219 -6.81 -25.16 -11.49
C ASP A 219 -7.95 -25.50 -10.51
N THR A 220 -8.18 -24.60 -9.53
CA THR A 220 -9.23 -24.80 -8.52
C THR A 220 -10.63 -24.70 -9.12
N PRO A 221 -11.62 -25.45 -8.61
CA PRO A 221 -13.01 -25.34 -9.08
C PRO A 221 -13.50 -23.89 -9.02
N THR A 222 -14.24 -23.48 -10.05
CA THR A 222 -14.83 -22.14 -10.12
C THR A 222 -15.73 -21.87 -8.90
N PRO A 223 -15.44 -20.83 -8.10
CA PRO A 223 -16.29 -20.44 -6.99
C PRO A 223 -17.68 -20.01 -7.47
N SER A 224 -18.66 -20.05 -6.58
CA SER A 224 -20.00 -19.55 -6.88
C SER A 224 -19.97 -18.08 -7.35
N LEU A 225 -20.95 -17.69 -8.18
CA LEU A 225 -21.09 -16.31 -8.64
C LEU A 225 -21.10 -15.30 -7.47
N ASN A 226 -21.77 -15.63 -6.37
CA ASN A 226 -21.84 -14.76 -5.19
C ASN A 226 -20.46 -14.49 -4.59
N VAL A 227 -19.58 -15.49 -4.52
CA VAL A 227 -18.18 -15.29 -4.09
C VAL A 227 -17.47 -14.35 -5.06
N ARG A 228 -17.59 -14.59 -6.36
CA ARG A 228 -16.90 -13.81 -7.40
C ARG A 228 -17.36 -12.34 -7.41
N ILE A 229 -18.65 -12.07 -7.24
CA ILE A 229 -19.16 -10.69 -7.14
C ILE A 229 -18.68 -10.01 -5.85
N ARG A 230 -18.66 -10.71 -4.70
CA ARG A 230 -18.09 -10.16 -3.46
C ARG A 230 -16.62 -9.78 -3.62
N LEU A 231 -15.82 -10.61 -4.28
CA LEU A 231 -14.41 -10.30 -4.56
C LEU A 231 -14.27 -9.05 -5.44
N CYS A 232 -15.10 -8.91 -6.48
CA CYS A 232 -15.12 -7.70 -7.32
C CYS A 232 -15.42 -6.44 -6.50
N SER A 233 -16.45 -6.51 -5.65
CA SER A 233 -16.82 -5.41 -4.76
C SER A 233 -15.69 -5.05 -3.79
N GLN A 234 -15.07 -6.03 -3.13
CA GLN A 234 -13.97 -5.80 -2.20
C GLN A 234 -12.77 -5.15 -2.89
N LEU A 235 -12.48 -5.54 -4.13
CA LEU A 235 -11.45 -4.91 -4.94
C LEU A 235 -11.82 -3.46 -5.28
N ALA A 236 -13.05 -3.20 -5.72
CA ALA A 236 -13.53 -1.85 -6.03
C ALA A 236 -13.49 -0.93 -4.79
N ILE A 237 -13.88 -1.42 -3.61
CA ILE A 237 -13.80 -0.69 -2.34
C ILE A 237 -12.35 -0.30 -2.02
N ALA A 238 -11.40 -1.22 -2.21
CA ALA A 238 -9.98 -0.94 -1.98
C ALA A 238 -9.44 0.12 -2.95
N VAL A 239 -9.85 0.07 -4.22
CA VAL A 239 -9.48 1.06 -5.24
C VAL A 239 -10.05 2.44 -4.92
N LEU A 240 -11.34 2.52 -4.56
CA LEU A 240 -11.96 3.78 -4.11
C LEU A 240 -11.22 4.37 -2.90
N GLN A 241 -10.85 3.52 -1.95
CA GLN A 241 -10.08 3.98 -0.80
C GLN A 241 -8.73 4.58 -1.21
N ALA A 242 -8.05 3.98 -2.19
CA ALA A 242 -6.82 4.55 -2.75
C ALA A 242 -7.06 6.00 -3.20
N HIS A 243 -8.10 6.21 -4.01
CA HIS A 243 -8.41 7.51 -4.60
C HIS A 243 -8.79 8.54 -3.54
N ARG A 244 -9.58 8.15 -2.52
CA ARG A 244 -9.93 9.00 -1.36
C ARG A 244 -8.73 9.39 -0.50
N LEU A 245 -7.60 8.71 -0.64
CA LEU A 245 -6.34 9.05 0.03
C LEU A 245 -5.40 9.84 -0.90
N ASP A 246 -5.88 10.30 -2.04
CA ASP A 246 -5.13 10.82 -3.20
C ASP A 246 -3.95 9.94 -3.60
N LEU A 247 -4.19 8.62 -3.67
CA LEU A 247 -3.27 7.62 -4.18
C LEU A 247 -3.82 6.99 -5.46
N VAL A 248 -2.93 6.72 -6.40
CA VAL A 248 -3.14 5.77 -7.50
C VAL A 248 -2.30 4.52 -7.22
N HIS A 249 -2.91 3.35 -7.31
CA HIS A 249 -2.28 2.05 -7.10
C HIS A 249 -1.38 1.65 -8.27
N LYS A 250 -1.84 1.89 -9.51
CA LYS A 250 -1.16 1.61 -10.79
C LYS A 250 -0.87 0.15 -11.13
N HIS A 251 -1.01 -0.77 -10.19
CA HIS A 251 -0.64 -2.18 -10.34
C HIS A 251 -1.82 -3.10 -9.99
N ILE A 252 -3.05 -2.71 -10.33
CA ILE A 252 -4.21 -3.58 -10.11
C ILE A 252 -4.18 -4.69 -11.16
N ARG A 253 -3.80 -5.91 -10.75
CA ARG A 253 -3.71 -7.11 -11.59
C ARG A 253 -3.60 -8.35 -10.69
N PRO A 254 -3.79 -9.59 -11.17
CA PRO A 254 -3.87 -10.79 -10.33
C PRO A 254 -2.68 -11.06 -9.38
N ASP A 255 -1.51 -10.46 -9.60
CA ASP A 255 -0.36 -10.60 -8.69
C ASP A 255 -0.55 -9.95 -7.31
N ASN A 256 -1.47 -8.99 -7.20
CA ASN A 256 -1.53 -8.04 -6.08
C ASN A 256 -2.73 -8.20 -5.14
N PRO A 257 -3.93 -8.60 -5.61
CA PRO A 257 -4.99 -9.01 -4.70
C PRO A 257 -4.61 -10.27 -3.92
N LEU A 258 -4.61 -10.15 -2.59
CA LEU A 258 -4.44 -11.25 -1.65
C LEU A 258 -5.80 -11.83 -1.30
N ILE A 259 -5.96 -13.13 -1.49
CA ILE A 259 -7.17 -13.88 -1.20
C ILE A 259 -6.94 -14.71 0.05
N ALA A 260 -7.86 -14.59 1.00
CA ALA A 260 -7.99 -15.48 2.15
C ALA A 260 -9.16 -16.45 1.88
N PRO A 261 -8.94 -17.59 1.21
CA PRO A 261 -10.00 -18.51 0.86
C PRO A 261 -10.45 -19.34 2.07
N LYS A 262 -11.75 -19.64 2.12
CA LYS A 262 -12.30 -20.74 2.90
C LYS A 262 -12.64 -21.86 1.92
N ARG A 263 -12.11 -23.05 2.19
CA ARG A 263 -12.22 -24.21 1.31
C ARG A 263 -13.00 -25.32 1.99
N GLU A 264 -13.80 -26.03 1.23
CA GLU A 264 -14.49 -27.25 1.66
C GLU A 264 -14.42 -28.32 0.55
N GLY A 265 -14.49 -29.59 0.94
CA GLY A 265 -14.49 -30.72 -0.01
C GLY A 265 -13.21 -30.79 -0.84
N GLN A 266 -13.34 -30.84 -2.16
CA GLN A 266 -12.23 -30.92 -3.14
C GLN A 266 -11.51 -29.57 -3.32
N ASP A 267 -11.08 -28.94 -2.24
CA ASP A 267 -10.44 -27.62 -2.22
C ASP A 267 -11.27 -26.48 -2.87
N ALA A 268 -12.58 -26.69 -3.01
CA ALA A 268 -13.50 -25.73 -3.60
C ALA A 268 -13.65 -24.51 -2.67
N ILE A 269 -13.49 -23.31 -3.25
CA ILE A 269 -13.62 -22.06 -2.49
C ILE A 269 -15.12 -21.79 -2.27
N THR A 270 -15.56 -21.95 -1.02
CA THR A 270 -16.96 -21.70 -0.62
C THR A 270 -17.17 -20.25 -0.22
N ASP A 271 -16.13 -19.59 0.29
CA ASP A 271 -16.11 -18.17 0.64
C ASP A 271 -14.68 -17.62 0.57
N ALA A 272 -14.53 -16.31 0.43
CA ALA A 272 -13.21 -15.69 0.36
C ALA A 272 -13.27 -14.20 0.73
N SER A 273 -12.16 -13.69 1.26
CA SER A 273 -11.94 -12.26 1.44
C SER A 273 -10.74 -11.79 0.62
N LEU A 274 -10.86 -10.62 -0.01
CA LEU A 274 -9.83 -9.99 -0.82
C LEU A 274 -9.22 -8.80 -0.08
N TYR A 275 -7.91 -8.66 -0.18
CA TYR A 275 -7.16 -7.49 0.29
C TYR A 275 -6.24 -7.00 -0.83
N LEU A 276 -6.31 -5.74 -1.20
CA LEU A 276 -5.41 -5.17 -2.20
C LEU A 276 -4.04 -4.92 -1.56
N ALA A 277 -3.01 -5.58 -2.08
CA ALA A 277 -1.61 -5.36 -1.77
C ALA A 277 -0.87 -4.78 -2.99
N GLY A 278 0.43 -4.51 -2.87
CA GLY A 278 1.24 -3.93 -3.95
C GLY A 278 1.43 -2.41 -3.84
N TRP A 279 1.19 -1.83 -2.66
CA TRP A 279 1.21 -0.38 -2.43
C TRP A 279 2.60 0.23 -2.48
N GLN A 280 3.66 -0.57 -2.40
CA GLN A 280 5.03 -0.10 -2.63
C GLN A 280 5.20 0.53 -4.04
N ASN A 281 4.30 0.22 -4.96
CA ASN A 281 4.25 0.77 -6.31
C ASN A 281 3.25 1.92 -6.49
N ALA A 282 2.46 2.26 -5.47
CA ALA A 282 1.49 3.35 -5.52
C ALA A 282 2.16 4.73 -5.70
N ARG A 283 1.40 5.74 -6.09
CA ARG A 283 1.87 7.12 -6.23
C ARG A 283 0.82 8.12 -5.76
N ILE A 284 1.27 9.29 -5.34
CA ILE A 284 0.39 10.41 -5.02
C ILE A 284 -0.11 11.07 -6.31
N ILE A 285 -1.41 11.34 -6.39
CA ILE A 285 -2.07 11.93 -7.58
C ILE A 285 -1.40 13.23 -8.05
N HIS A 286 -1.04 14.13 -7.12
CA HIS A 286 -0.37 15.42 -7.39
C HIS A 286 1.16 15.37 -7.22
N GLY A 287 1.78 14.19 -7.19
CA GLY A 287 3.23 14.05 -7.03
C GLY A 287 4.01 14.36 -8.32
N THR A 288 5.28 14.78 -8.19
CA THR A 288 6.18 14.90 -9.35
C THR A 288 6.36 13.55 -10.03
N ALA A 289 6.10 13.48 -11.33
CA ALA A 289 6.33 12.29 -12.14
C ALA A 289 7.84 12.00 -12.21
N THR A 290 8.28 10.90 -11.61
CA THR A 290 9.62 10.35 -11.87
C THR A 290 9.50 9.37 -13.03
N ALA A 291 10.22 9.65 -14.11
CA ALA A 291 10.27 8.77 -15.27
C ALA A 291 10.86 7.43 -14.81
N ARG A 292 10.01 6.41 -14.70
CA ARG A 292 10.44 5.03 -14.55
C ARG A 292 10.10 4.31 -15.83
N LEU A 293 11.09 3.58 -16.34
CA LEU A 293 10.93 2.69 -17.48
C LEU A 293 9.77 1.72 -17.15
N GLY A 294 8.78 1.69 -18.03
CA GLY A 294 7.67 0.75 -17.93
C GLY A 294 8.20 -0.67 -18.02
N ASP A 295 7.70 -1.54 -17.15
CA ASP A 295 7.93 -2.97 -17.30
C ASP A 295 6.95 -3.47 -18.36
N SER A 296 7.47 -3.66 -19.58
CA SER A 296 6.71 -3.91 -20.82
C SER A 296 6.35 -5.39 -21.02
N SER A 297 6.26 -6.18 -19.95
CA SER A 297 5.83 -7.57 -20.08
C SER A 297 4.36 -7.63 -20.55
N VAL A 298 4.06 -8.54 -21.47
CA VAL A 298 2.69 -8.81 -21.99
C VAL A 298 1.66 -8.94 -20.89
N HIS A 299 2.05 -9.60 -19.80
CA HIS A 299 1.20 -9.76 -18.63
C HIS A 299 0.72 -8.41 -18.08
N LYS A 300 1.56 -7.36 -18.12
CA LYS A 300 1.25 -6.04 -17.57
C LYS A 300 0.50 -5.16 -18.56
N SER A 301 0.68 -5.33 -19.87
CA SER A 301 -0.01 -4.49 -20.87
C SER A 301 -1.52 -4.69 -20.85
N LEU A 302 -2.01 -5.92 -20.66
CA LEU A 302 -3.47 -6.19 -20.59
C LEU A 302 -4.19 -5.37 -19.53
N TYR A 303 -3.55 -5.12 -18.38
CA TYR A 303 -4.13 -4.38 -17.25
C TYR A 303 -3.80 -2.90 -17.27
N GLN A 304 -3.05 -2.39 -18.26
CA GLN A 304 -2.70 -0.99 -18.36
C GLN A 304 -3.60 -0.27 -19.35
N HIS A 305 -4.15 0.87 -18.93
CA HIS A 305 -4.97 1.71 -19.82
C HIS A 305 -4.19 2.17 -21.07
N PRO A 306 -4.83 2.26 -22.25
CA PRO A 306 -4.16 2.59 -23.51
C PRO A 306 -3.35 3.89 -23.48
N ASP A 307 -3.86 4.96 -22.86
CA ASP A 307 -3.14 6.23 -22.72
C ASP A 307 -1.78 6.10 -21.99
N ARG A 308 -1.63 5.12 -21.09
CA ARG A 308 -0.34 4.87 -20.42
C ARG A 308 0.68 4.23 -21.36
N GLN A 309 0.21 3.38 -22.28
CA GLN A 309 1.07 2.65 -23.21
C GLN A 309 1.45 3.52 -24.42
N LEU A 310 0.50 4.31 -24.94
CA LEU A 310 0.72 5.16 -26.11
C LEU A 310 1.59 6.40 -25.82
N LYS A 311 1.66 6.86 -24.56
CA LYS A 311 2.42 8.05 -24.13
C LYS A 311 3.76 7.72 -23.46
N GLU A 312 4.31 6.53 -23.66
CA GLU A 312 5.64 6.17 -23.17
C GLU A 312 6.69 7.17 -23.69
N GLY A 313 7.31 7.90 -22.75
CA GLY A 313 8.27 8.99 -23.02
C GLY A 313 7.73 10.43 -22.83
N GLN A 314 6.42 10.61 -22.77
CA GLN A 314 5.78 11.93 -22.58
C GLN A 314 4.74 11.97 -21.45
N ALA A 315 4.71 11.00 -20.54
CA ALA A 315 3.82 10.98 -19.37
C ALA A 315 4.17 12.06 -18.31
N LYS A 316 4.34 13.31 -18.75
CA LYS A 316 3.87 14.50 -18.05
C LYS A 316 2.39 14.55 -18.41
N GLU A 317 1.50 14.16 -17.53
CA GLU A 317 0.80 15.11 -16.69
C GLU A 317 -0.17 14.28 -15.84
N ASN A 318 -0.24 14.58 -14.54
CA ASN A 318 -1.26 14.20 -13.56
C ASN A 318 -1.68 12.71 -13.56
N TYR A 319 -1.36 12.00 -12.49
CA TYR A 319 -1.74 10.60 -12.38
C TYR A 319 -3.27 10.44 -12.43
N ASN A 320 -3.75 9.89 -13.54
CA ASN A 320 -5.18 9.71 -13.78
C ASN A 320 -5.69 8.44 -13.07
N ILE A 321 -6.67 8.64 -12.19
CA ILE A 321 -7.47 7.63 -11.50
C ILE A 321 -8.13 6.66 -12.49
N GLY A 322 -8.59 7.12 -13.65
CA GLY A 322 -9.23 6.30 -14.68
C GLY A 322 -8.37 5.14 -15.17
N HIS A 323 -7.05 5.24 -15.05
CA HIS A 323 -6.15 4.13 -15.34
C HIS A 323 -6.33 2.95 -14.37
N ASP A 324 -6.56 3.24 -13.08
CA ASP A 324 -6.80 2.21 -12.07
C ASP A 324 -8.22 1.62 -12.22
N ILE A 325 -9.19 2.44 -12.67
CA ILE A 325 -10.55 1.98 -13.01
C ILE A 325 -10.52 1.00 -14.18
N TYR A 326 -9.73 1.28 -15.23
CA TYR A 326 -9.52 0.34 -16.33
C TYR A 326 -8.99 -1.00 -15.81
N SER A 327 -7.91 -0.97 -15.03
CA SER A 327 -7.31 -2.17 -14.44
C SER A 327 -8.29 -2.94 -13.55
N LEU A 328 -9.13 -2.24 -12.78
CA LEU A 328 -10.23 -2.83 -12.03
C LEU A 328 -11.22 -3.56 -12.95
N GLY A 329 -11.62 -2.95 -14.08
CA GLY A 329 -12.48 -3.56 -15.08
C GLY A 329 -11.91 -4.86 -15.65
N VAL A 330 -10.60 -4.90 -15.94
CA VAL A 330 -9.93 -6.12 -16.41
C VAL A 330 -9.94 -7.21 -15.33
N CYS A 331 -9.60 -6.89 -14.08
CA CYS A 331 -9.68 -7.86 -12.97
C CYS A 331 -11.10 -8.34 -12.71
N MET A 332 -12.11 -7.47 -12.81
CA MET A 332 -13.51 -7.85 -12.66
C MET A 332 -13.93 -8.81 -13.77
N LEU A 333 -13.51 -8.57 -15.01
CA LEU A 333 -13.77 -9.49 -16.12
C LEU A 333 -13.27 -10.90 -15.78
N GLU A 334 -12.02 -11.05 -15.35
CA GLU A 334 -11.44 -12.34 -14.95
C GLU A 334 -12.14 -12.95 -13.73
N LEU A 335 -12.45 -12.16 -12.70
CA LEU A 335 -13.16 -12.65 -11.51
C LEU A 335 -14.56 -13.14 -11.87
N LEU A 336 -15.28 -12.43 -12.73
CA LEU A 336 -16.66 -12.74 -13.07
C LEU A 336 -16.80 -13.85 -14.10
N THR A 337 -15.82 -14.06 -14.98
CA THR A 337 -15.81 -15.22 -15.89
C THR A 337 -15.10 -16.41 -15.27
N TRP A 338 -14.25 -16.16 -14.27
CA TRP A 338 -13.25 -17.11 -13.76
C TRP A 338 -12.33 -17.66 -14.87
N GLU A 339 -12.10 -16.86 -15.90
CA GLU A 339 -11.24 -17.17 -17.03
C GLU A 339 -10.06 -16.19 -17.04
N VAL A 340 -8.86 -16.72 -16.85
CA VAL A 340 -7.61 -15.94 -16.83
C VAL A 340 -7.26 -15.49 -18.24
N LEU A 341 -7.04 -14.20 -18.44
CA LEU A 341 -6.74 -13.60 -19.73
C LEU A 341 -5.34 -13.98 -20.23
N PHE A 342 -4.38 -14.12 -19.32
CA PHE A 342 -2.99 -14.43 -19.62
C PHE A 342 -2.46 -15.51 -18.69
N ARG A 343 -1.81 -16.53 -19.25
CA ARG A 343 -1.05 -17.53 -18.50
C ARG A 343 0.42 -17.48 -18.90
N PRO A 344 1.35 -17.30 -17.94
CA PRO A 344 2.78 -17.39 -18.24
C PRO A 344 3.14 -18.81 -18.69
N GLY A 345 4.20 -18.92 -19.48
CA GLY A 345 4.82 -20.21 -19.79
C GLY A 345 5.23 -20.95 -18.52
N LYS A 346 5.04 -22.28 -18.48
CA LYS A 346 5.43 -23.10 -17.32
C LYS A 346 6.95 -23.27 -17.23
N THR A 347 7.62 -23.23 -18.37
CA THR A 347 9.07 -23.30 -18.50
C THR A 347 9.58 -22.15 -19.39
N LEU A 348 10.90 -21.95 -19.44
CA LEU A 348 11.54 -20.98 -20.35
C LEU A 348 11.22 -21.22 -21.82
N HIS A 349 10.81 -22.43 -22.20
CA HIS A 349 10.51 -22.81 -23.58
C HIS A 349 9.01 -22.84 -23.88
N ASP A 350 8.16 -22.74 -22.86
CA ASP A 350 6.72 -22.70 -23.09
C ASP A 350 6.32 -21.25 -23.38
N PRO A 351 5.69 -20.97 -24.54
CA PRO A 351 5.24 -19.63 -24.82
C PRO A 351 4.11 -19.23 -23.86
N PRO A 352 4.01 -17.96 -23.47
CA PRO A 352 2.83 -17.47 -22.76
C PRO A 352 1.58 -17.61 -23.63
N THR A 353 0.44 -17.80 -23.00
CA THR A 353 -0.84 -18.02 -23.70
C THR A 353 -1.90 -17.02 -23.26
N LEU A 354 -2.71 -16.60 -24.22
CA LEU A 354 -3.91 -15.80 -23.97
C LEU A 354 -5.12 -16.71 -23.84
N SER A 355 -6.16 -16.24 -23.14
CA SER A 355 -7.43 -16.96 -23.04
C SER A 355 -8.06 -17.20 -24.42
N HIS A 356 -8.80 -18.30 -24.54
CA HIS A 356 -9.55 -18.59 -25.77
C HIS A 356 -10.56 -17.49 -26.08
N ALA A 357 -11.26 -16.96 -25.06
CA ALA A 357 -12.21 -15.89 -25.25
C ALA A 357 -11.56 -14.62 -25.82
N TYR A 358 -10.37 -14.24 -25.31
CA TYR A 358 -9.63 -13.09 -25.83
C TYR A 358 -9.19 -13.30 -27.28
N VAL A 359 -8.57 -14.44 -27.59
CA VAL A 359 -8.08 -14.74 -28.95
C VAL A 359 -9.23 -14.74 -29.95
N HIS A 360 -10.34 -15.40 -29.62
CA HIS A 360 -11.53 -15.44 -30.45
C HIS A 360 -12.13 -14.04 -30.67
N ALA A 361 -12.22 -13.21 -29.63
CA ALA A 361 -12.72 -11.84 -29.75
C ALA A 361 -11.82 -10.98 -30.65
N LEU A 362 -10.50 -11.11 -30.52
CA LEU A 362 -9.53 -10.39 -31.34
C LEU A 362 -9.61 -10.81 -32.81
N GLU A 363 -9.74 -12.11 -33.06
CA GLU A 363 -9.87 -12.68 -34.41
C GLU A 363 -11.18 -12.22 -35.07
N ASN A 364 -12.29 -12.17 -34.33
CA ASN A 364 -13.58 -11.66 -34.82
C ASN A 364 -13.57 -10.15 -35.13
N LEU A 365 -12.72 -9.37 -34.45
CA LEU A 365 -12.50 -7.95 -34.74
C LEU A 365 -11.51 -7.73 -35.89
N ASP A 366 -10.98 -8.81 -36.48
CA ASP A 366 -10.01 -8.79 -37.58
C ASP A 366 -8.67 -8.11 -37.23
N PHE A 367 -8.36 -7.92 -35.95
CA PHE A 367 -7.11 -7.29 -35.51
C PHE A 367 -5.86 -8.17 -35.74
N HIS A 368 -6.05 -9.44 -36.07
CA HIS A 368 -4.98 -10.36 -36.43
C HIS A 368 -4.49 -10.19 -37.88
N ALA A 369 -5.31 -9.63 -38.78
CA ALA A 369 -5.03 -9.61 -40.22
C ALA A 369 -3.78 -8.80 -40.63
N GLY A 370 -3.33 -7.87 -39.79
CA GLY A 370 -2.12 -7.06 -40.00
C GLY A 370 -0.88 -7.53 -39.23
N ILE A 371 -0.97 -8.65 -38.52
CA ILE A 371 0.13 -9.18 -37.71
C ILE A 371 0.89 -10.22 -38.54
N GLU A 372 2.05 -9.83 -39.08
CA GLU A 372 2.96 -10.77 -39.72
C GLU A 372 3.63 -11.65 -38.66
N MET A 373 3.37 -12.95 -38.71
CA MET A 373 4.10 -13.94 -37.94
C MET A 373 5.36 -14.30 -38.72
N SER A 374 6.53 -13.81 -38.30
CA SER A 374 7.79 -14.32 -38.80
C SER A 374 8.11 -15.63 -38.06
N GLU A 375 8.55 -16.66 -38.79
CA GLU A 375 9.09 -17.89 -38.16
C GLU A 375 10.52 -17.67 -37.61
N GLU A 376 11.12 -16.50 -37.90
CA GLU A 376 12.49 -16.15 -37.53
C GLU A 376 12.59 -15.36 -36.21
N ASP A 377 11.52 -14.66 -35.80
CA ASP A 377 11.48 -13.93 -34.52
C ASP A 377 10.86 -14.80 -33.42
N ASP A 378 11.56 -14.96 -32.29
CA ASP A 378 11.11 -15.68 -31.08
C ASP A 378 10.06 -14.89 -30.29
N VAL A 379 9.05 -14.33 -30.99
CA VAL A 379 8.00 -13.47 -30.42
C VAL A 379 6.71 -14.27 -30.32
N SER A 380 6.19 -14.39 -29.10
CA SER A 380 4.98 -15.20 -28.87
C SER A 380 3.71 -14.57 -29.46
N LYS A 381 2.71 -15.39 -29.82
CA LYS A 381 1.38 -14.90 -30.23
C LYS A 381 0.77 -13.95 -29.19
N ALA A 382 1.03 -14.20 -27.90
CA ALA A 382 0.58 -13.34 -26.81
C ALA A 382 1.22 -11.93 -26.86
N GLU A 383 2.51 -11.83 -27.20
CA GLU A 383 3.19 -10.55 -27.41
C GLU A 383 2.60 -9.78 -28.58
N LEU A 384 2.41 -10.45 -29.72
CA LEU A 384 1.87 -9.81 -30.91
C LEU A 384 0.44 -9.30 -30.68
N TYR A 385 -0.40 -10.10 -30.04
CA TYR A 385 -1.83 -9.81 -29.83
C TYR A 385 -2.10 -8.79 -28.71
N THR A 386 -1.06 -8.37 -28.00
CA THR A 386 -1.15 -7.36 -26.93
C THR A 386 -0.32 -6.12 -27.18
N LYS A 387 0.26 -6.01 -28.38
CA LYS A 387 1.15 -4.91 -28.76
C LYS A 387 0.41 -3.58 -28.95
N ASP A 388 -0.78 -3.61 -29.55
CA ASP A 388 -1.60 -2.42 -29.77
C ASP A 388 -2.61 -2.25 -28.63
N ALA A 389 -2.45 -1.18 -27.86
CA ALA A 389 -3.23 -0.95 -26.66
C ALA A 389 -4.72 -0.66 -26.94
N LEU A 390 -5.04 -0.04 -28.08
CA LEU A 390 -6.44 0.22 -28.47
C LEU A 390 -7.12 -1.07 -28.90
N ASN A 391 -6.42 -1.91 -29.67
CA ASN A 391 -6.93 -3.23 -30.05
C ASN A 391 -7.15 -4.11 -28.82
N VAL A 392 -6.24 -4.05 -27.82
CA VAL A 392 -6.40 -4.74 -26.53
C VAL A 392 -7.67 -4.27 -25.83
N GLN A 393 -7.88 -2.96 -25.68
CA GLN A 393 -9.07 -2.41 -25.03
C GLN A 393 -10.36 -2.84 -25.74
N GLU A 394 -10.43 -2.71 -27.06
CA GLU A 394 -11.61 -3.12 -27.84
C GLU A 394 -11.87 -4.62 -27.76
N THR A 395 -10.81 -5.43 -27.78
CA THR A 395 -10.90 -6.88 -27.58
C THR A 395 -11.49 -7.20 -26.20
N LEU A 396 -10.98 -6.60 -25.13
CA LEU A 396 -11.48 -6.82 -23.78
C LEU A 396 -12.94 -6.38 -23.61
N VAL A 397 -13.33 -5.28 -24.25
CA VAL A 397 -14.72 -4.81 -24.29
C VAL A 397 -15.61 -5.83 -25.01
N SER A 398 -15.13 -6.43 -26.11
CA SER A 398 -15.83 -7.49 -26.82
C SER A 398 -16.00 -8.74 -25.94
N VAL A 399 -14.92 -9.20 -25.28
CA VAL A 399 -14.97 -10.32 -24.32
C VAL A 399 -15.97 -10.03 -23.20
N ALA A 400 -15.95 -8.81 -22.64
CA ALA A 400 -16.87 -8.42 -21.59
C ALA A 400 -18.34 -8.46 -22.05
N LYS A 401 -18.65 -7.99 -23.27
CA LYS A 401 -19.99 -8.02 -23.86
C LYS A 401 -20.49 -9.44 -24.11
N GLU A 402 -19.61 -10.36 -24.49
CA GLU A 402 -20.01 -11.73 -24.81
C GLU A 402 -20.11 -12.63 -23.56
N ARG A 403 -19.15 -12.51 -22.65
CA ARG A 403 -18.93 -13.48 -21.57
C ARG A 403 -19.57 -13.08 -20.25
N VAL A 404 -19.54 -11.79 -19.89
CA VAL A 404 -20.04 -11.34 -18.59
C VAL A 404 -21.56 -11.47 -18.46
N PRO A 405 -22.40 -11.18 -19.48
CA PRO A 405 -23.84 -11.39 -19.38
C PRO A 405 -24.21 -12.83 -19.03
N GLN A 406 -23.52 -13.80 -19.65
CA GLN A 406 -23.76 -15.23 -19.42
C GLN A 406 -23.34 -15.67 -18.01
N SER A 407 -22.31 -15.03 -17.45
CA SER A 407 -21.74 -15.42 -16.16
C SER A 407 -22.30 -14.65 -14.97
N ALA A 408 -22.68 -13.38 -15.16
CA ALA A 408 -23.02 -12.43 -14.09
C ALA A 408 -24.15 -11.44 -14.44
N GLY A 409 -24.79 -11.59 -15.61
CA GLY A 409 -25.90 -10.74 -16.05
C GLY A 409 -25.49 -9.39 -16.64
N ASP A 410 -26.46 -8.73 -17.28
CA ASP A 410 -26.24 -7.51 -18.07
C ASP A 410 -25.76 -6.32 -17.24
N THR A 411 -26.25 -6.18 -16.00
CA THR A 411 -25.85 -5.08 -15.11
C THR A 411 -24.34 -5.11 -14.87
N MET A 412 -23.80 -6.29 -14.56
CA MET A 412 -22.37 -6.44 -14.32
C MET A 412 -21.55 -6.28 -15.60
N ALA A 413 -22.07 -6.76 -16.75
CA ALA A 413 -21.42 -6.55 -18.04
C ALA A 413 -21.34 -5.06 -18.42
N ASN A 414 -22.39 -4.29 -18.12
CA ASN A 414 -22.40 -2.84 -18.31
C ASN A 414 -21.37 -2.14 -17.43
N LEU A 415 -21.27 -2.53 -16.15
CA LEU A 415 -20.29 -1.97 -15.22
C LEU A 415 -18.85 -2.26 -15.66
N VAL A 416 -18.53 -3.52 -15.98
CA VAL A 416 -17.20 -3.89 -16.50
C VAL A 416 -16.87 -3.10 -17.77
N ARG A 417 -17.83 -2.96 -18.69
CA ARG A 417 -17.63 -2.18 -19.93
C ARG A 417 -17.39 -0.69 -19.64
N LYS A 418 -18.14 -0.08 -18.71
CA LYS A 418 -17.92 1.32 -18.27
C LYS A 418 -16.48 1.49 -17.78
N CYS A 419 -15.98 0.56 -16.96
CA CYS A 419 -14.60 0.58 -16.48
C CYS A 419 -13.58 0.46 -17.62
N LEU A 420 -13.79 -0.48 -18.55
CA LEU A 420 -12.86 -0.76 -19.66
C LEU A 420 -12.79 0.36 -20.69
N LEU A 421 -13.91 1.00 -21.03
CA LEU A 421 -13.92 2.08 -22.02
C LEU A 421 -13.43 3.41 -21.45
N ASN A 422 -13.37 3.53 -20.12
CA ASN A 422 -13.04 4.77 -19.44
C ASN A 422 -13.74 5.98 -20.10
N THR A 423 -15.04 5.84 -20.41
CA THR A 423 -15.86 6.73 -21.28
C THR A 423 -15.96 8.21 -20.85
N LEU A 424 -15.10 8.65 -19.94
CA LEU A 424 -14.98 10.01 -19.43
C LEU A 424 -13.75 10.75 -19.94
N THR A 425 -12.85 10.10 -20.66
CA THR A 425 -11.62 10.74 -21.15
C THR A 425 -11.71 11.06 -22.63
N SER A 426 -12.50 12.09 -22.98
CA SER A 426 -12.13 12.95 -24.10
C SER A 426 -11.33 14.12 -23.52
N ALA A 427 -10.01 14.04 -23.67
CA ALA A 427 -8.90 15.02 -23.58
C ALA A 427 -8.97 16.35 -22.79
N GLU A 428 -10.09 16.81 -22.22
CA GLU A 428 -10.23 18.14 -21.59
C GLU A 428 -10.99 18.10 -20.25
N VAL A 429 -11.17 16.93 -19.65
CA VAL A 429 -12.07 16.75 -18.51
C VAL A 429 -11.31 16.80 -17.18
N GLY A 430 -11.65 17.79 -16.34
CA GLY A 430 -11.04 18.04 -15.04
C GLY A 430 -11.29 16.93 -14.01
N ASN A 431 -10.47 16.94 -12.94
CA ASN A 431 -10.47 15.93 -11.87
C ASN A 431 -11.85 15.74 -11.20
N ASP A 432 -12.68 16.79 -11.18
CA ASP A 432 -14.01 16.80 -10.56
C ASP A 432 -15.00 15.80 -11.20
N LEU A 433 -14.92 15.60 -12.52
CA LEU A 433 -15.80 14.66 -13.24
C LEU A 433 -15.36 13.19 -13.05
N ILE A 434 -14.10 12.96 -12.67
CA ILE A 434 -13.59 11.64 -12.33
C ILE A 434 -14.06 11.24 -10.92
N GLU A 435 -14.08 12.20 -9.98
CA GLU A 435 -14.64 11.98 -8.63
C GLU A 435 -16.14 11.69 -8.66
N GLU A 436 -16.89 12.38 -9.51
CA GLU A 436 -18.33 12.13 -9.71
C GLU A 436 -18.58 10.71 -10.25
N PHE A 437 -17.74 10.23 -11.16
CA PHE A 437 -17.84 8.87 -11.70
C PHE A 437 -17.40 7.79 -10.72
N ASP A 438 -16.35 8.02 -9.95
CA ASP A 438 -15.98 7.14 -8.83
C ASP A 438 -17.17 7.01 -7.87
N SER A 439 -17.90 8.11 -7.62
CA SER A 439 -19.13 8.07 -6.84
C SER A 439 -20.25 7.30 -7.55
N GLU A 440 -20.44 7.45 -8.86
CA GLU A 440 -21.45 6.71 -9.63
C GLU A 440 -21.18 5.21 -9.66
N ILE A 441 -19.94 4.80 -9.98
CA ILE A 441 -19.49 3.40 -9.95
C ILE A 441 -19.72 2.84 -8.56
N PHE A 442 -19.34 3.58 -7.52
CA PHE A 442 -19.51 3.14 -6.15
C PHE A 442 -20.99 3.00 -5.76
N ASP A 443 -21.85 3.91 -6.20
CA ASP A 443 -23.29 3.81 -6.02
C ASP A 443 -23.88 2.60 -6.76
N GLU A 444 -23.41 2.30 -7.97
CA GLU A 444 -23.78 1.07 -8.68
C GLU A 444 -23.33 -0.18 -7.92
N PHE A 445 -22.10 -0.21 -7.39
CA PHE A 445 -21.64 -1.29 -6.53
C PHE A 445 -22.47 -1.41 -5.25
N ASN A 446 -22.78 -0.31 -4.58
CA ASN A 446 -23.60 -0.33 -3.36
C ASN A 446 -25.02 -0.82 -3.64
N LYS A 447 -25.62 -0.40 -4.76
CA LYS A 447 -26.92 -0.91 -5.21
C LYS A 447 -26.86 -2.41 -5.48
N LEU A 448 -25.78 -2.89 -6.12
CA LEU A 448 -25.58 -4.31 -6.39
C LEU A 448 -25.37 -5.13 -5.12
N LEU A 449 -24.57 -4.61 -4.19
CA LEU A 449 -24.29 -5.25 -2.90
C LEU A 449 -25.51 -5.27 -1.97
N ALA A 450 -26.39 -4.29 -2.05
CA ALA A 450 -27.61 -4.26 -1.24
C ALA A 450 -28.62 -5.35 -1.63
N VAL A 451 -28.46 -5.95 -2.81
CA VAL A 451 -29.37 -6.99 -3.36
C VAL A 451 -28.80 -8.40 -3.17
N LEU A 452 -27.51 -8.52 -2.86
CA LEU A 452 -26.81 -9.79 -2.56
C LEU A 452 -26.78 -10.07 -1.06
#